data_AF-A0A1Y2QJY3-F1
#
_entry.id   AF-A0A1Y2QJY3-F1
#
_cell.length_a   1.000
_cell.length_b   1.000
_cell.length_c   1.000
_cell.angle_alpha   90.00
_cell.angle_beta   90.00
_cell.angle_gamma   90.00
#
_symmetry.space_group_name_H-M   'P 1'
#
loop_
_entity.id
_entity.type
_entity.pdbx_description
1 polymer ?
#
loop_
_entity_poly.entity_id
_entity_poly.type
_entity_poly.pdbx_seq_one_letter_code
_entity_poly.pdbx_strand_id
1 'polypeptide(L)' 'MSQRTSISGLTDDEAQEFHQYYMQGFVGFTAIAVVAHLLVWFWRPWL' A
#
# COMPACT_ATOMS: atom_id res chain seq x y z
N MET A 1 9.48 24.10 -19.86
CA MET A 1 9.43 22.85 -19.07
C MET A 1 8.27 22.03 -19.62
N SER A 2 8.55 20.86 -20.22
CA SER A 2 7.49 20.03 -20.79
C SER A 2 6.59 19.51 -19.68
N GLN A 3 5.33 19.95 -19.67
CA GLN A 3 4.28 19.45 -18.79
C GLN A 3 4.02 17.99 -19.17
N ARG A 4 4.74 17.05 -18.55
CA ARG A 4 4.52 15.62 -18.72
C ARG A 4 3.24 15.24 -18.00
N THR A 5 2.10 15.53 -18.62
CA THR A 5 0.82 14.95 -18.20
C THR A 5 0.95 13.44 -18.31
N SER A 6 0.94 12.76 -17.15
CA SER A 6 0.89 11.31 -17.07
C SER A 6 -0.38 10.79 -17.78
N ILE A 7 -0.43 9.50 -18.14
CA ILE A 7 -1.61 8.90 -18.80
C ILE A 7 -2.87 9.03 -17.92
N SER A 8 -2.68 9.12 -16.60
CA SER A 8 -3.69 9.40 -15.59
C SER A 8 -4.16 10.87 -15.54
N GLY A 9 -3.50 11.79 -16.23
CA GLY A 9 -3.79 13.23 -16.21
C GLY A 9 -3.33 13.96 -14.94
N LEU A 10 -2.75 13.24 -13.98
CA LEU A 10 -2.18 13.81 -12.76
C LEU A 10 -0.80 14.41 -13.02
N THR A 11 -0.51 15.50 -12.32
CA THR A 11 0.85 16.01 -12.14
C THR A 11 1.66 15.07 -11.24
N ASP A 12 2.99 15.14 -11.33
CA ASP A 12 3.89 14.32 -10.50
C ASP A 12 3.64 14.56 -8.99
N ASP A 13 3.32 15.79 -8.60
CA ASP A 13 3.04 16.16 -7.20
C ASP A 13 1.72 15.52 -6.71
N GLU A 14 0.64 15.60 -7.50
CA GLU A 14 -0.66 14.98 -7.14
C GLU A 14 -0.55 13.45 -7.06
N ALA A 15 0.23 12.83 -7.95
CA ALA A 15 0.48 11.40 -7.92
C ALA A 15 1.23 10.99 -6.65
N GLN A 16 2.19 11.82 -6.21
CA GLN A 16 2.98 11.56 -5.01
C GLN A 16 2.15 11.71 -3.72
N GLU A 17 1.28 12.72 -3.65
CA GLU A 17 0.36 12.88 -2.51
C GLU A 17 -0.59 11.68 -2.37
N PHE A 18 -1.20 11.23 -3.48
CA PHE A 18 -2.00 10.02 -3.47
C PHE A 18 -1.20 8.81 -3.00
N HIS A 19 0.00 8.63 -3.57
CA HIS A 19 0.85 7.49 -3.25
C HIS A 19 1.23 7.45 -1.77
N GLN A 20 1.48 8.61 -1.15
CA GLN A 20 1.79 8.72 0.27
C GLN A 20 0.65 8.16 1.15
N TYR A 21 -0.59 8.60 0.94
CA TYR A 21 -1.73 8.12 1.72
C TYR A 21 -2.06 6.66 1.42
N TYR A 22 -1.94 6.24 0.16
CA TYR A 22 -2.13 4.85 -0.24
C TYR A 22 -1.13 3.94 0.49
N MET A 23 0.16 4.30 0.49
CA MET A 23 1.21 3.53 1.15
C MET A 23 1.01 3.46 2.66
N GLN A 24 0.57 4.55 3.30
CA GLN A 24 0.25 4.54 4.72
C GLN A 24 -0.82 3.49 5.07
N GLY A 25 -1.92 3.46 4.31
CA GLY A 25 -2.99 2.48 4.51
C GLY A 25 -2.55 1.05 4.16
N PHE A 26 -1.84 0.88 3.05
CA PHE A 26 -1.34 -0.41 2.58
C PHE A 26 -0.40 -1.06 3.59
N VAL A 27 0.53 -0.29 4.16
CA VAL A 27 1.45 -0.78 5.20
C VAL A 27 0.69 -1.17 6.46
N GLY A 28 -0.26 -0.34 6.92
CA GLY A 28 -1.09 -0.65 8.08
C GLY A 28 -1.89 -1.94 7.91
N PHE A 29 -2.56 -2.11 6.77
CA PHE A 29 -3.30 -3.33 6.45
C PHE A 29 -2.40 -4.56 6.38
N THR A 30 -1.27 -4.46 5.66
CA THR A 30 -0.33 -5.57 5.49
C THR A 30 0.24 -6.02 6.83
N ALA A 31 0.60 -5.08 7.71
CA ALA A 31 1.11 -5.40 9.05
C ALA A 31 0.07 -6.19 9.87
N ILE A 32 -1.20 -5.74 9.87
CA ILE A 32 -2.29 -6.44 10.57
C ILE A 32 -2.52 -7.84 9.95
N ALA A 33 -2.52 -7.93 8.61
CA ALA A 33 -2.70 -9.19 7.92
C ALA A 33 -1.60 -10.20 8.28
N VAL A 34 -0.34 -9.79 8.31
CA VAL A 34 0.79 -10.65 8.71
C VAL A 34 0.59 -11.16 10.14
N VAL A 35 0.24 -10.28 11.08
CA VAL A 35 -0.02 -10.67 12.48
C VAL A 35 -1.16 -11.70 12.56
N ALA A 36 -2.26 -11.48 11.84
CA ALA A 36 -3.38 -12.41 11.80
C ALA A 36 -2.98 -13.79 11.26
N HIS A 37 -2.19 -13.85 10.18
CA HIS A 37 -1.72 -15.12 9.62
C HIS A 37 -0.76 -15.84 10.57
N LEU A 38 0.12 -15.11 11.26
CA LEU A 38 1.00 -15.70 12.27
C LEU A 38 0.20 -16.28 13.45
N LEU A 39 -0.82 -15.58 13.93
CA LEU A 39 -1.69 -16.07 15.00
C LEU A 39 -2.42 -17.36 14.60
N VAL A 40 -2.99 -17.40 13.39
CA VAL A 40 -3.64 -18.61 12.87
C VAL A 40 -2.63 -19.75 12.71
N TRP A 41 -1.42 -19.44 12.25
CA TRP A 41 -0.35 -20.42 12.14
C TRP A 41 0.01 -21.06 13.48
N PHE A 42 0.15 -20.24 14.53
CA PHE A 42 0.45 -20.75 15.88
C PHE A 42 -0.69 -21.62 16.44
N TRP A 43 -1.95 -21.31 16.13
CA TRP A 43 -3.09 -22.09 16.62
C TRP A 43 -3.26 -23.40 15.86
N ARG A 44 -3.19 -23.38 14.52
CA ARG A 44 -3.40 -24.57 13.69
C ARG A 44 -2.53 -24.48 12.44
N PRO A 45 -1.26 -24.90 12.55
CA PRO A 45 -0.30 -24.78 11.46
C PRO A 45 -0.78 -25.62 10.27
N TRP A 46 -0.56 -25.08 9.08
CA TRP A 46 -0.98 -25.70 7.82
C TRP A 46 0.19 -26.37 7.07
N LEU A 47 1.40 -26.35 7.64
CA LEU A 47 2.50 -27.28 7.32
C LEU A 47 2.49 -28.42 8.34
#